data_AF-A0A847YX75-F1
#
_entry.id   AF-A0A847YX75-F1
#
_cell.length_a   1.000
_cell.length_b   1.000
_cell.length_c   1.000
_cell.angle_alpha   90.00
_cell.angle_beta   90.00
_cell.angle_gamma   90.00
#
_symmetry.space_group_name_H-M   'P 1'
#
loop_
_entity.id
_entity.type
_entity.pdbx_description
1 polymer ?
#
loop_
_entity_poly.entity_id
_entity_poly.type
_entity_poly.pdbx_seq_one_letter_code
_entity_poly.pdbx_strand_id
1 'polypeptide(L)' 'MATVVVAGPQDTNDQVIKKFKKKVQQDDILNKLKEKEFFKKPSLIRKEKKDEYRKRRKRRLQAARRG' A
#
# COMPACT_ATOMS: atom_id res chain seq x y z
N MET A 1 12.68 -5.54 6.43
CA MET A 1 13.32 -4.21 6.43
C MET A 1 12.48 -3.31 7.31
N ALA A 2 13.10 -2.52 8.17
CA ALA A 2 12.39 -1.57 9.03
C ALA A 2 12.00 -0.32 8.23
N THR A 3 10.78 0.19 8.43
CA THR A 3 10.35 1.48 7.88
C THR A 3 10.97 2.59 8.73
N VAL A 4 12.02 3.23 8.24
CA VAL A 4 12.72 4.32 8.93
C VAL A 4 12.37 5.66 8.30
N VAL A 5 12.03 6.64 9.13
CA VAL A 5 11.85 8.05 8.74
C VAL A 5 12.66 8.91 9.69
N VAL A 6 13.54 9.74 9.13
CA VAL A 6 14.37 10.70 9.88
C VAL A 6 13.77 12.09 9.70
N ALA A 7 13.62 12.82 10.81
CA ALA A 7 13.12 14.19 10.80
C ALA A 7 14.22 15.17 10.36
N GLY A 8 13.87 16.12 9.50
CA GLY A 8 14.76 17.22 9.12
C GLY A 8 14.65 18.42 10.08
N PRO A 9 15.60 19.38 10.03
CA PRO A 9 15.63 20.54 10.92
C PRO A 9 14.43 21.48 10.83
N GLN A 10 13.70 21.45 9.71
CA GLN A 10 12.53 22.29 9.43
C GLN A 10 11.22 21.50 9.35
N ASP A 11 11.27 20.19 9.60
CA ASP A 11 10.06 19.37 9.55
C ASP A 11 9.23 19.58 10.81
N THR A 12 7.93 19.81 10.63
CA THR A 12 6.99 19.76 11.76
C THR A 12 6.64 18.31 12.09
N ASN A 13 6.22 18.05 13.33
CA ASN A 13 5.83 16.71 13.79
C ASN A 13 4.78 16.06 12.86
N ASP A 14 3.78 16.82 12.42
CA ASP A 14 2.74 16.33 11.50
C ASP A 14 3.30 15.91 10.14
N GLN A 15 4.28 16.65 9.62
CA GLN A 15 4.93 16.31 8.36
C GLN A 15 5.71 15.00 8.48
N VAL A 16 6.42 14.78 9.59
CA VAL A 16 7.15 13.53 9.85
C VAL A 16 6.17 12.36 9.96
N ILE A 17 5.06 12.52 10.70
CA ILE A 17 4.00 11.49 10.80
C ILE A 17 3.41 11.16 9.43
N LYS A 18 3.16 12.17 8.60
CA LYS A 18 2.64 11.97 7.24
C LYS A 18 3.64 11.23 6.34
N LYS A 19 4.93 11.59 6.42
CA LYS A 19 6.01 10.88 5.71
C LYS A 19 6.09 9.41 6.15
N PHE A 20 6.01 9.16 7.46
CA PHE A 20 5.96 7.80 8.00
C PHE A 20 4.76 7.01 7.48
N LYS A 21 3.54 7.54 7.59
CA LYS A 21 2.34 6.88 7.05
C LYS A 21 2.48 6.55 5.57
N LYS A 22 3.02 7.48 4.77
CA LYS A 22 3.27 7.25 3.34
C LYS A 22 4.29 6.14 3.11
N LYS A 23 5.37 6.09 3.90
CA LYS A 23 6.39 5.05 3.78
C LYS A 23 5.86 3.67 4.17
N VAL A 24 5.07 3.56 5.25
CA VAL A 24 4.38 2.33 5.65
C VAL A 24 3.43 1.83 4.55
N GLN A 25 2.68 2.74 3.91
CA GLN A 25 1.81 2.40 2.79
C GLN A 25 2.60 1.93 1.56
N GLN A 26 3.76 2.53 1.28
CA GLN A 26 4.64 2.12 0.17
C GLN A 26 5.28 0.75 0.40
N ASP A 27 5.69 0.45 1.63
CA ASP A 27 6.30 -0.83 2.00
C ASP A 27 5.27 -1.98 2.02
N ASP A 28 3.98 -1.62 2.03
CA ASP A 28 2.81 -2.51 1.94
C ASP A 28 2.76 -3.56 3.07
N ILE A 29 3.34 -3.21 4.22
CA ILE A 29 3.55 -4.15 5.34
C ILE A 29 2.24 -4.61 5.98
N LEU A 30 1.25 -3.71 6.10
CA LEU A 30 -0.04 -4.02 6.71
C LEU A 30 -0.86 -5.00 5.86
N ASN A 31 -0.83 -4.84 4.52
CA ASN A 31 -1.54 -5.75 3.63
C ASN A 31 -0.90 -7.14 3.64
N LYS A 32 0.43 -7.21 3.61
CA LYS A 32 1.15 -8.49 3.73
C LYS A 32 0.88 -9.19 5.06
N LEU A 33 0.77 -8.44 6.15
CA LEU A 33 0.43 -9.01 7.45
C LEU A 33 -0.97 -9.64 7.43
N LYS A 34 -1.95 -8.91 6.88
CA LYS A 34 -3.33 -9.38 6.71
C LYS A 34 -3.44 -10.61 5.78
N GLU A 35 -2.66 -10.66 4.70
CA GLU A 35 -2.63 -11.81 3.81
C GLU A 35 -2.06 -13.07 4.48
N LYS A 36 -1.15 -12.90 5.43
CA LYS A 36 -0.49 -13.99 6.16
C LYS A 36 -1.20 -14.39 7.46
N GLU A 37 -2.19 -13.62 7.90
CA GLU A 37 -2.93 -13.86 9.14
C GLU A 37 -3.61 -15.24 9.14
N PHE A 38 -4.09 -15.68 7.98
CA PHE A 38 -4.72 -16.99 7.80
C PHE A 38 -4.17 -17.72 6.57
N PHE A 39 -4.14 -19.05 6.63
CA PHE A 39 -3.81 -19.85 5.47
C PHE A 39 -4.87 -19.68 4.37
N LYS A 40 -4.43 -19.28 3.18
CA LYS A 40 -5.24 -19.25 1.97
C LYS A 40 -4.70 -20.26 0.96
N LYS A 41 -5.61 -21.01 0.33
CA LYS A 41 -5.24 -21.92 -0.77
C LYS A 41 -4.55 -21.12 -1.90
N PRO A 42 -3.53 -21.69 -2.58
CA PRO A 42 -2.82 -20.98 -3.66
C PRO A 42 -3.74 -20.47 -4.78
N SER A 43 -4.83 -21.19 -5.07
CA SER A 43 -5.84 -20.78 -6.06
C SER A 43 -6.56 -19.49 -5.67
N LEU A 44 -6.90 -19.32 -4.38
CA LEU A 44 -7.54 -18.11 -3.86
C LEU A 44 -6.58 -16.91 -3.92
N ILE A 45 -5.31 -17.10 -3.55
CA ILE A 45 -4.29 -16.05 -3.63
C ILE A 45 -4.13 -15.56 -5.07
N ARG A 46 -4.05 -16.48 -6.05
CA ARG A 46 -3.98 -16.13 -7.48
C ARG A 46 -5.22 -15.37 -7.96
N LYS A 47 -6.41 -15.78 -7.50
CA LYS A 47 -7.68 -15.12 -7.82
C LYS A 47 -7.71 -13.68 -7.27
N GLU A 48 -7.41 -13.51 -5.98
CA GLU A 48 -7.36 -12.20 -5.32
C GLU A 48 -6.39 -11.25 -6.02
N LYS A 49 -5.18 -11.72 -6.35
CA LYS A 49 -4.17 -10.93 -7.07
C LYS A 49 -4.64 -10.49 -8.46
N LYS A 50 -5.33 -11.36 -9.20
CA LYS A 50 -5.89 -11.05 -10.52
C LYS A 50 -7.00 -10.00 -10.43
N ASP A 51 -7.86 -10.13 -9.42
CA ASP A 51 -8.97 -9.21 -9.19
C ASP A 51 -8.48 -7.83 -8.74
N GLU A 52 -7.45 -7.78 -7.89
CA GLU A 52 -6.80 -6.54 -7.50
C GLU A 52 -6.16 -5.82 -8.70
N TYR A 53 -5.44 -6.54 -9.56
CA TYR A 53 -4.87 -5.99 -10.78
C TYR A 53 -5.96 -5.38 -11.69
N ARG A 54 -7.07 -6.10 -11.89
CA ARG A 54 -8.22 -5.61 -12.66
C ARG A 54 -8.82 -4.35 -12.05
N LYS A 55 -9.02 -4.32 -10.73
CA LYS A 55 -9.52 -3.14 -10.00
C LYS A 55 -8.58 -1.95 -10.18
N ARG A 56 -7.27 -2.14 -10.04
CA ARG A 56 -6.26 -1.09 -10.21
C ARG A 56 -6.26 -0.53 -11.63
N ARG A 57 -6.35 -1.40 -12.64
CA ARG A 57 -6.45 -0.99 -14.05
C ARG A 57 -7.72 -0.18 -14.29
N LYS A 58 -8.88 -0.63 -13.79
CA LYS A 58 -10.15 0.10 -13.91
C LYS A 58 -10.07 1.49 -13.28
N ARG A 59 -9.49 1.62 -12.08
CA ARG A 59 -9.29 2.91 -11.40
C ARG A 59 -8.40 3.85 -12.22
N ARG A 60 -7.30 3.36 -12.80
CA ARG A 60 -6.40 4.16 -13.66
C ARG A 60 -7.13 4.68 -14.91
N LEU A 61 -7.89 3.82 -15.59
CA LEU A 61 -8.68 4.22 -16.75
C LEU A 61 -9.74 5.26 -16.41
N GLN A 62 -10.40 5.13 -15.25
CA GLN A 62 -11.38 6.13 -14.79
C GLN A 62 -10.72 7.47 -14.45
N ALA A 63 -9.54 7.47 -13.82
CA ALA A 63 -8.80 8.69 -13.54
C ALA A 63 -8.39 9.40 -14.84
N ALA A 64 -7.89 8.66 -15.83
CA ALA A 64 -7.52 9.20 -17.14
C ALA A 64 -8.69 9.73 -17.97
N ARG A 65 -9.94 9.32 -17.66
CA ARG A 65 -11.16 9.85 -18.30
C ARG A 65 -11.71 11.11 -17.63
N ARG A 66 -11.24 11.43 -16.43
CA ARG A 66 -11.71 12.58 -15.62
C ARG A 66 -10.81 13.80 -15.74
N GLY A 67 -9.58 13.63 -16.21
CA GLY A 67 -8.71 14.72 -16.66
C GLY A 67 -8.87 14.91 -18.15
#